data_AF-A0A6A4QLQ0-F1
#
_entry.id   AF-A0A6A4QLQ0-F1
#
_cell.length_a   1.000
_cell.length_b   1.000
_cell.length_c   1.000
_cell.angle_alpha   90.00
_cell.angle_beta   90.00
_cell.angle_gamma   90.00
#
_symmetry.space_group_name_H-M   'P 1'
#
loop_
_entity.id
_entity.type
_entity.pdbx_description
1 polymer ?
#
loop_
_entity_poly.entity_id
_entity_poly.type
_entity_poly.pdbx_seq_one_letter_code
_entity_poly.pdbx_strand_id
1 'polypeptide(L)' 'MKLDVCGSKCAVRCSKANAHEDCLKYCGICCNQCNNCVPSGTFGHKDECPCYRDLKNSKGESKCP' A
#
# COMPACT_ATOMS: atom_id res chain seq x y z
N MET A 1 8.18 12.02 -17.07
CA MET A 1 7.94 11.06 -15.97
C MET A 1 6.64 11.43 -15.29
N LYS A 2 5.59 10.59 -15.39
CA LYS A 2 4.37 10.78 -14.56
C LYS A 2 4.79 10.48 -13.12
N LEU A 3 4.76 11.48 -12.25
CA LEU A 3 4.91 11.27 -10.81
C LEU A 3 3.64 10.54 -10.36
N ASP A 4 3.68 9.22 -10.38
CA ASP A 4 2.61 8.40 -9.84
C ASP A 4 2.55 8.65 -8.32
N VAL A 5 1.44 9.24 -7.86
CA VAL A 5 1.20 9.52 -6.43
C VAL A 5 1.34 8.24 -5.61
N CYS A 6 0.95 7.10 -6.19
CA CYS A 6 1.13 5.79 -5.57
C CYS A 6 2.60 5.40 -5.48
N GLY A 7 3.39 5.59 -6.53
CA GLY A 7 4.82 5.28 -6.57
C GLY A 7 5.61 5.96 -5.46
N SER A 8 5.43 7.28 -5.27
CA SER A 8 6.12 8.00 -4.20
C SER A 8 5.68 7.53 -2.81
N LYS A 9 4.38 7.33 -2.58
CA LYS A 9 3.87 6.87 -1.28
C LYS A 9 4.27 5.43 -0.96
N CYS A 10 4.22 4.55 -1.96
CA CYS A 10 4.61 3.15 -1.83
C CYS A 10 6.12 2.99 -1.63
N ALA A 11 6.95 3.84 -2.24
CA ALA A 11 8.38 3.87 -1.97
C ALA A 11 8.67 4.14 -0.48
N VAL A 12 7.94 5.08 0.14
CA VAL A 12 8.05 5.33 1.59
C VAL A 12 7.54 4.12 2.38
N ARG A 13 6.33 3.65 2.08
CA ARG A 13 5.68 2.55 2.80
C ARG A 13 6.50 1.27 2.80
N CYS A 14 7.17 0.97 1.69
CA CYS A 14 7.94 -0.25 1.48
C CYS A 14 9.44 -0.11 1.78
N SER A 15 9.92 1.08 2.17
CA SER A 15 11.36 1.36 2.39
C SER A 15 12.07 0.44 3.41
N LYS A 16 11.33 -0.21 4.29
CA LYS A 16 11.85 -1.18 5.29
C LYS A 16 11.31 -2.60 5.10
N ALA A 17 10.63 -2.87 3.98
CA ALA A 17 10.07 -4.19 3.70
C ALA A 17 11.16 -5.15 3.22
N ASN A 18 11.27 -6.33 3.85
CA ASN A 18 12.20 -7.38 3.43
C ASN A 18 11.89 -7.89 2.01
N ALA A 19 10.60 -8.02 1.67
CA ALA A 19 10.13 -8.35 0.32
C ALA A 19 9.77 -7.06 -0.44
N HIS A 20 10.78 -6.27 -0.78
CA HIS A 20 10.61 -4.91 -1.31
C HIS A 20 9.75 -4.86 -2.58
N GLU A 21 10.05 -5.70 -3.58
CA GLU A 21 9.33 -5.73 -4.86
C GLU A 21 7.86 -6.15 -4.71
N ASP A 22 7.60 -7.16 -3.88
CA ASP A 22 6.23 -7.58 -3.57
C ASP A 22 5.46 -6.49 -2.83
N CYS A 23 6.10 -5.83 -1.86
CA CYS A 23 5.50 -4.72 -1.14
C CYS A 23 5.09 -3.60 -2.11
N LEU A 24 5.99 -3.18 -3.01
CA LEU A 24 5.68 -2.14 -4.01
C LEU A 24 4.52 -2.55 -4.92
N LYS A 25 4.51 -3.79 -5.39
CA LYS A 25 3.44 -4.33 -6.24
C LYS A 25 2.08 -4.28 -5.54
N TYR A 26 1.98 -4.83 -4.32
CA TYR A 26 0.71 -4.84 -3.60
C TYR A 26 0.29 -3.47 -3.11
N CYS A 27 1.25 -2.64 -2.67
CA CYS A 27 0.98 -1.25 -2.31
C CYS A 27 0.42 -0.47 -3.50
N GLY A 28 1.00 -0.61 -4.69
CA GLY A 28 0.53 0.06 -5.90
C GLY A 28 -0.89 -0.37 -6.28
N ILE A 29 -1.20 -1.67 -6.22
CA ILE A 29 -2.54 -2.19 -6.46
C ILE A 29 -3.54 -1.57 -5.46
N CYS A 30 -3.23 -1.62 -4.17
CA CYS A 30 -4.12 -1.11 -3.13
C CYS A 30 -4.28 0.41 -3.21
N CYS A 31 -3.21 1.14 -3.51
CA CYS A 31 -3.24 2.58 -3.67
C CYS A 31 -4.17 3.00 -4.82
N ASN A 32 -4.05 2.34 -5.98
CA ASN A 32 -4.92 2.61 -7.13
C ASN A 32 -6.39 2.23 -6.85
N GLN A 33 -6.64 1.14 -6.11
CA GLN A 33 -7.99 0.74 -5.72
C GLN A 33 -8.62 1.69 -4.68
N CYS A 34 -7.79 2.32 -3.85
CA CYS A 34 -8.23 3.14 -2.72
C CYS A 34 -8.02 4.65 -2.94
N ASN A 35 -8.27 5.13 -4.16
CA ASN A 35 -8.23 6.55 -4.51
C ASN A 35 -6.89 7.24 -4.13
N ASN A 36 -5.77 6.60 -4.45
CA ASN A 36 -4.41 7.08 -4.19
C ASN A 36 -4.06 7.24 -2.69
N CYS A 37 -4.75 6.51 -1.80
CA CYS A 37 -4.48 6.48 -0.36
C CYS A 37 -3.46 5.37 -0.02
N VAL A 38 -2.41 5.75 0.71
CA VAL A 38 -1.45 4.83 1.33
C VAL A 38 -1.19 5.35 2.75
N PRO A 39 -1.24 4.49 3.78
CA PRO A 39 -0.94 4.87 5.15
C PRO A 39 0.46 5.46 5.33
N SER A 40 0.61 6.35 6.31
CA SER A 40 1.89 6.90 6.70
C SER A 40 2.84 5.83 7.29
N GLY A 41 4.13 6.16 7.33
CA GLY A 41 5.17 5.28 7.87
C GLY A 41 5.39 3.99 7.05
N THR A 42 6.18 3.07 7.62
CA THR A 42 6.56 1.79 6.97
C THR A 42 5.79 0.58 7.50
N PHE A 43 4.97 0.77 8.53
CA PHE A 43 4.20 -0.26 9.21
C PHE A 43 3.00 0.39 9.93
N GLY A 44 1.91 -0.35 10.15
CA GLY A 44 0.76 0.17 10.91
C GLY A 44 -0.03 1.28 10.19
N HIS A 45 -0.69 2.16 10.96
CA HIS A 45 -1.44 3.36 10.50
C HIS A 45 -2.55 3.12 9.47
N LYS A 46 -3.01 1.88 9.34
CA LYS A 46 -3.98 1.50 8.30
C LYS A 46 -5.33 2.20 8.49
N ASP A 47 -5.63 2.67 9.69
CA ASP A 47 -6.81 3.49 10.01
C ASP A 47 -6.84 4.83 9.26
N GLU A 48 -5.71 5.38 8.84
CA GLU A 48 -5.63 6.59 7.99
C GLU A 48 -6.25 6.36 6.59
N CYS A 49 -6.23 5.11 6.11
CA CYS A 49 -6.79 4.71 4.83
C CYS A 49 -7.71 3.48 5.00
N PRO A 50 -8.97 3.65 5.41
CA PRO A 50 -9.89 2.54 5.68
C PRO A 50 -10.04 1.55 4.51
N CYS A 51 -10.14 2.04 3.28
CA CYS A 51 -10.15 1.16 2.09
C CYS A 51 -8.90 0.28 2.00
N TYR A 52 -7.72 0.85 2.26
CA TYR A 52 -6.44 0.14 2.20
C TYR A 52 -6.33 -0.92 3.31
N ARG A 53 -6.87 -0.61 4.49
CA ARG A 53 -6.96 -1.54 5.64
C ARG A 53 -7.88 -2.72 5.36
N ASP A 54 -9.04 -2.44 4.76
CA ASP A 54 -10.14 -3.39 4.67
C ASP A 54 -10.08 -4.26 3.40
N LEU A 55 -9.22 -3.92 2.44
CA LEU A 55 -8.94 -4.74 1.26
C LEU A 55 -8.39 -6.13 1.65
N LYS A 56 -9.13 -7.16 1.24
CA LYS A 56 -8.77 -8.56 1.44
C LYS A 56 -8.40 -9.26 0.13
N ASN A 57 -7.56 -10.28 0.23
CA ASN A 57 -7.32 -11.22 -0.86
C ASN A 57 -8.50 -12.21 -0.96
N SER A 58 -8.48 -13.09 -1.97
CA SER A 58 -9.54 -14.10 -2.15
C SER A 58 -9.65 -15.11 -1.00
N LYS A 59 -8.68 -15.14 -0.07
CA LYS A 59 -8.68 -15.99 1.12
C LYS A 59 -9.17 -15.26 2.38
N GLY A 60 -9.55 -13.98 2.27
CA GLY A 60 -10.02 -13.16 3.39
C GLY A 60 -8.89 -12.52 4.23
N GLU A 61 -7.63 -12.69 3.84
CA GLU A 61 -6.48 -12.11 4.54
C GLU A 61 -6.20 -10.68 4.04
N SER A 62 -5.56 -9.86 4.88
CA SER A 62 -5.20 -8.49 4.50
C SER A 62 -4.32 -8.48 3.25
N LYS A 63 -4.76 -7.78 2.21
CA LYS A 63 -4.08 -7.73 0.91
C LYS A 63 -2.93 -6.73 0.88
N CYS A 64 -3.09 -5.61 1.59
CA CYS A 64 -2.22 -4.45 1.45
C CYS A 64 -1.17 -4.38 2.55
N PRO A 65 0.07 -3.97 2.26
CA PRO A 65 1.18 -3.94 3.21
C PRO A 65 0.97 -3.04 4.44
#